data_AF-A0A528V1Y6-F1
#
_entry.id   AF-A0A528V1Y6-F1
#
_cell.length_a   1.000
_cell.length_b   1.000
_cell.length_c   1.000
_cell.angle_alpha   90.00
_cell.angle_beta   90.00
_cell.angle_gamma   90.00
#
_symmetry.space_group_name_H-M   'P 1'
#
loop_
_entity.id
_entity.type
_entity.pdbx_description
1 polymer ?
#
loop_
_entity_poly.entity_id
_entity_poly.type
_entity_poly.pdbx_seq_one_letter_code
_entity_poly.pdbx_strand_id
1 'polypeptide(L)' 'LLPNPLLTKDQVLQLREHNIVSEAAIRENRTLAGLEIQPQSIGSILPSYLWRYRPAGQFQRKTAE' A
#
# COMPACT_ATOMS: atom_id res chain seq x y z
N LEU A 1 -4.06 5.47 16.75
CA LEU A 1 -5.47 5.02 16.70
C LEU A 1 -5.88 4.98 15.23
N LEU A 2 -6.57 3.94 14.77
CA LEU A 2 -7.16 3.94 13.42
C LEU A 2 -8.48 4.74 13.43
N PRO A 3 -8.91 5.31 12.28
CA PRO A 3 -10.19 5.99 12.20
C PRO A 3 -11.33 5.07 12.60
N ASN A 4 -12.34 5.62 13.29
CA ASN A 4 -13.57 4.92 13.64
C ASN A 4 -14.76 5.73 13.09
N PRO A 5 -15.49 5.26 12.07
CA PRO A 5 -15.33 3.96 11.39
C PRO A 5 -14.03 3.86 10.56
N LEU A 6 -13.58 2.63 10.29
CA LEU A 6 -12.36 2.33 9.52
C LEU A 6 -12.40 2.88 8.08
N LEU A 7 -13.60 3.02 7.52
CA LEU A 7 -13.84 3.63 6.22
C LEU A 7 -14.52 4.98 6.41
N THR A 8 -13.86 6.05 5.97
CA THR A 8 -14.37 7.42 6.05
C THR A 8 -14.93 7.89 4.71
N LYS A 9 -15.81 8.91 4.75
CA LYS A 9 -16.35 9.53 3.54
C LYS A 9 -15.24 10.06 2.62
N ASP A 10 -14.21 10.67 3.19
CA ASP A 10 -13.10 11.24 2.42
C ASP A 10 -12.28 10.17 1.71
N GLN A 11 -12.05 9.01 2.35
CA GLN A 11 -11.41 7.87 1.69
C GLN A 11 -12.21 7.41 0.47
N VAL A 12 -13.54 7.34 0.58
CA VAL A 12 -14.41 6.96 -0.55
C VAL A 12 -14.38 8.02 -1.66
N LEU A 13 -14.35 9.31 -1.30
CA LEU A 13 -14.21 10.39 -2.28
C LEU A 13 -12.86 10.31 -3.01
N GLN A 14 -11.76 10.02 -2.29
CA GLN A 14 -10.42 9.91 -2.87
C GLN A 14 -10.30 8.78 -3.90
N LEU A 15 -11.07 7.69 -3.76
CA LEU A 15 -11.07 6.59 -4.75
C LEU A 15 -11.57 7.01 -6.14
N ARG A 16 -12.27 8.15 -6.25
CA ARG A 16 -12.77 8.68 -7.52
C ARG A 16 -11.69 9.37 -8.35
N GLU A 17 -10.59 9.75 -7.71
CA GLU A 17 -9.55 10.57 -8.31
C GLU A 17 -8.27 9.77 -8.55
N HIS A 18 -7.58 10.07 -9.66
CA HIS A 18 -6.29 9.48 -9.95
C HIS A 18 -5.17 10.22 -9.21
N ASN A 19 -4.51 9.55 -8.26
CA ASN A 19 -3.34 10.09 -7.58
C ASN A 19 -2.07 9.94 -8.45
N ILE A 20 -1.99 10.69 -9.55
CA ILE A 20 -0.85 10.71 -10.47
C ILE A 20 0.06 11.90 -10.12
N VAL A 21 1.37 11.66 -10.08
CA VAL A 21 2.37 12.72 -9.88
C VAL A 21 2.34 13.66 -11.07
N SER A 22 2.28 14.98 -10.81
CA SER A 22 2.22 15.98 -11.89
C SER A 22 3.57 16.16 -12.59
N GLU A 23 3.53 16.55 -13.86
CA GLU A 23 4.73 16.90 -14.64
C GLU A 23 5.55 18.03 -14.00
N ALA A 24 4.88 18.99 -13.35
CA ALA A 24 5.57 20.05 -12.62
C ALA A 24 6.43 19.50 -11.47
N ALA A 25 5.89 18.55 -10.69
CA ALA A 25 6.65 17.91 -9.61
C ALA A 25 7.84 17.09 -10.14
N ILE A 26 7.69 16.43 -11.28
CA ILE A 26 8.78 15.71 -11.94
C ILE A 26 9.90 16.67 -12.34
N ARG A 27 9.57 17.78 -13.05
CA ARG A 27 10.55 18.78 -13.50
C ARG A 27 11.28 19.48 -12.33
N GLU A 28 10.57 19.69 -11.23
CA GLU A 28 11.12 20.33 -10.03
C GLU A 28 11.86 19.34 -9.11
N ASN A 29 12.06 18.09 -9.54
CA ASN A 29 12.70 17.02 -8.76
C ASN A 29 12.01 16.74 -7.40
N ARG A 30 10.69 16.99 -7.31
CA ARG A 30 9.86 16.71 -6.12
C ARG A 30 9.28 15.29 -6.16
N THR A 31 10.11 14.31 -6.50
CA THR A 31 9.73 12.89 -6.60
C THR A 31 10.72 12.01 -5.85
N LEU A 32 10.40 10.73 -5.67
CA LEU A 32 11.35 9.78 -5.07
C LEU A 32 12.69 9.76 -5.83
N ALA A 33 12.65 9.75 -7.16
CA ALA A 33 13.85 9.81 -7.98
C ALA A 33 14.63 11.13 -7.80
N GLY A 34 13.92 12.26 -7.68
CA GLY A 34 14.54 13.55 -7.37
C GLY A 34 15.16 13.64 -5.97
N LEU A 35 14.74 12.78 -5.05
CA LEU A 35 15.33 12.57 -3.73
C LEU A 35 16.36 11.43 -3.70
N GLU A 36 16.77 10.91 -4.86
CA GLU A 36 17.71 9.79 -4.99
C GLU A 36 17.23 8.47 -4.36
N ILE A 37 15.92 8.32 -4.15
CA ILE A 37 15.29 7.11 -3.60
C ILE A 37 14.80 6.23 -4.76
N GLN A 38 15.32 5.01 -4.82
CA GLN A 38 14.85 4.00 -5.77
C GLN A 38 13.56 3.35 -5.25
N PRO A 39 12.43 3.45 -5.98
CA PRO A 39 11.17 2.88 -5.55
C PRO A 39 11.19 1.35 -5.68
N GLN A 40 10.68 0.66 -4.66
CA GLN A 40 10.45 -0.78 -4.72
C GLN A 40 9.04 -1.08 -5.25
N SER A 41 8.93 -2.05 -6.14
CA SER A 41 7.62 -2.48 -6.66
C SER A 41 6.74 -3.04 -5.55
N ILE A 42 5.52 -2.53 -5.45
CA ILE A 42 4.48 -3.02 -4.54
C ILE A 42 4.27 -4.53 -4.71
N GLY A 43 4.26 -5.02 -5.96
CA GLY A 43 4.06 -6.44 -6.27
C GLY A 43 5.15 -7.36 -5.70
N SER A 44 6.35 -6.83 -5.44
CA SER A 44 7.43 -7.60 -4.81
C SER A 44 7.29 -7.70 -3.28
N ILE A 45 6.59 -6.74 -2.65
CA ILE A 45 6.47 -6.63 -1.19
C ILE A 45 5.14 -7.20 -0.68
N LEU A 46 4.03 -6.96 -1.37
CA LEU A 46 2.70 -7.40 -0.93
C LEU A 46 2.61 -8.90 -0.56
N PRO A 47 3.26 -9.84 -1.29
CA PRO A 47 3.15 -11.26 -0.96
C PRO A 47 3.63 -11.63 0.44
N SER A 48 4.69 -10.98 0.94
CA SER A 48 5.23 -11.25 2.28
C SER A 48 4.37 -10.61 3.36
N TYR A 49 3.85 -9.40 3.12
CA TYR A 49 2.96 -8.70 4.05
C TYR A 49 1.60 -9.41 4.21
N LEU A 50 1.00 -9.84 3.10
CA LEU A 50 -0.32 -10.47 3.09
C LEU A 50 -0.30 -11.93 3.53
N TRP A 51 0.87 -12.56 3.67
CA TRP A 51 1.01 -13.97 4.08
C TRP A 51 0.21 -14.29 5.34
N ARG A 52 0.27 -13.42 6.36
CA ARG A 52 -0.42 -13.60 7.65
C ARG A 52 -1.94 -13.71 7.50
N TYR A 53 -2.51 -13.06 6.49
CA TYR A 53 -3.95 -12.99 6.27
C TYR A 53 -4.45 -14.04 5.26
N ARG A 54 -3.56 -14.87 4.69
CA ARG A 54 -3.96 -15.96 3.80
C ARG A 54 -4.63 -17.10 4.57
N PRO A 55 -5.60 -17.82 3.98
CA PRO A 55 -6.31 -18.93 4.64
C PRO A 55 -5.41 -20.03 5.22
N ALA A 56 -4.28 -20.31 4.56
CA ALA A 56 -3.24 -21.27 4.97
C ALA A 56 -1.96 -20.55 5.48
N GLY A 57 -2.10 -19.32 5.97
CA GLY A 57 -0.98 -18.49 6.40
C GLY A 57 -0.42 -18.87 7.77
N GLN A 58 0.12 -17.87 8.48
CA GLN A 58 0.79 -18.03 9.78
C GLN A 58 -0.08 -18.71 10.87
N PHE A 59 -1.41 -18.73 10.72
CA PHE A 59 -2.35 -19.27 11.72
C PHE A 59 -3.07 -20.54 11.29
N GLN A 60 -2.63 -21.21 10.21
CA GLN A 60 -3.21 -22.51 9.85
C GLN A 60 -2.96 -23.48 11.02
N ARG A 61 -4.05 -23.93 11.68
CA ARG A 61 -3.97 -24.95 12.73
C ARG A 61 -3.34 -26.19 12.12
N LYS A 62 -2.14 -26.56 12.58
CA LYS A 62 -1.66 -27.93 12.37
C LYS A 62 -2.66 -28.85 13.06
N THR A 63 -3.28 -29.75 12.31
CA THR A 63 -4.05 -30.84 12.90
C THR A 63 -3.07 -31.61 13.80
N ALA A 64 -3.46 -31.85 15.06
CA ALA A 64 -2.69 -32.75 15.91
C ALA A 64 -2.78 -34.15 15.28
N GLU A 65 -1.63 -34.78 15.08
CA GLU A 65 -1.53 -36.22 14.76
C GLU A 65 -2.03 -37.06 15.95
#